data_AF-A0A842P7C7-F1
#
_entry.id   AF-A0A842P7C7-F1
#
_cell.length_a   1.000
_cell.length_b   1.000
_cell.length_c   1.000
_cell.angle_alpha   90.00
_cell.angle_beta   90.00
_cell.angle_gamma   90.00
#
_symmetry.space_group_name_H-M   'P 1'
#
loop_
_entity.id
_entity.type
_entity.pdbx_description
1 polymer ?
#
loop_
_entity_poly.entity_id
_entity_poly.type
_entity_poly.pdbx_seq_one_letter_code
_entity_poly.pdbx_strand_id
1 'polypeptide(L)'
;MNKTAHSKILALLMAMGMLLSGCIFDTGEEITVDGGDTLEPDVDVGPVEVVTTDGCENMNPLHCMLPFPSNAFLTADNSTTTGYKVNYASNTLPDSGTTSNVEISGLNRFDGFSPSTQIMTAFTTVPNLTGVANQHSIASSLSTEHATVLLNLNTGERVAHWIEVDDRATNPSATIEVMRT
;
A
#
# COMPACT_ATOMS: atom_id res chain seq x y z
N MET A 1 -33.21 -60.82 -17.99
CA MET A 1 -33.02 -59.36 -17.85
C MET A 1 -31.59 -59.01 -18.20
N ASN A 2 -31.38 -58.28 -19.29
CA ASN A 2 -30.13 -58.27 -20.06
C ASN A 2 -29.22 -57.10 -19.64
N LYS A 3 -28.13 -57.38 -18.91
CA LYS A 3 -27.21 -56.38 -18.31
C LYS A 3 -26.62 -55.40 -19.34
N THR A 4 -26.48 -55.85 -20.59
CA THR A 4 -25.94 -55.07 -21.71
C THR A 4 -26.88 -53.94 -22.17
N ALA A 5 -28.20 -54.10 -21.99
CA ALA A 5 -29.18 -53.06 -22.32
C ALA A 5 -29.14 -51.93 -21.28
N HIS A 6 -28.99 -52.27 -19.99
CA HIS A 6 -28.87 -51.27 -18.92
C HIS A 6 -27.58 -50.45 -19.01
N SER A 7 -26.45 -51.07 -19.38
CA SER A 7 -25.18 -50.34 -19.54
C SER A 7 -25.22 -49.34 -20.71
N LYS A 8 -25.89 -49.68 -21.82
CA LYS A 8 -26.08 -48.76 -22.95
C LYS A 8 -27.06 -47.64 -22.64
N ILE A 9 -28.14 -47.92 -21.90
CA ILE A 9 -29.12 -46.91 -21.47
C ILE A 9 -28.48 -45.94 -20.46
N LEU A 10 -27.66 -46.43 -19.53
CA LEU A 10 -26.99 -45.60 -18.53
C LEU A 10 -25.90 -44.71 -19.16
N ALA A 11 -25.15 -45.22 -20.13
CA ALA A 11 -24.17 -44.43 -20.88
C ALA A 11 -24.83 -43.32 -21.75
N LEU A 12 -26.00 -43.60 -22.34
CA LEU A 12 -26.76 -42.61 -23.11
C LEU A 12 -27.32 -41.50 -22.22
N LEU A 13 -27.77 -41.83 -21.00
CA LEU A 13 -28.28 -40.86 -20.02
C LEU A 13 -27.17 -39.95 -19.46
N MET A 14 -25.95 -40.46 -19.25
CA MET A 14 -24.82 -39.63 -18.82
C MET A 14 -24.33 -38.70 -19.93
N ALA A 15 -24.30 -39.15 -21.19
CA ALA A 15 -23.92 -38.32 -22.33
C ALA A 15 -24.93 -37.20 -22.64
N MET A 16 -26.23 -37.44 -22.41
CA MET A 16 -27.28 -36.44 -22.58
C MET A 16 -27.27 -35.38 -21.46
N GLY A 17 -26.85 -35.73 -20.24
CA GLY A 17 -26.75 -34.80 -19.11
C GLY A 17 -25.63 -33.75 -19.25
N MET A 18 -24.57 -34.07 -19.99
CA MET A 18 -23.44 -33.15 -20.22
C MET A 18 -23.71 -32.12 -21.32
N LEU A 19 -24.78 -32.27 -22.11
CA LEU A 19 -25.18 -31.33 -23.16
C LEU A 19 -26.17 -30.26 -22.69
N LEU A 20 -26.61 -30.29 -21.43
CA LEU A 20 -27.55 -29.31 -20.84
C LEU A 20 -26.89 -28.27 -19.91
N SER A 21 -25.57 -28.29 -19.73
CA SER A 21 -24.87 -27.33 -18.83
C SER A 21 -24.24 -26.13 -19.55
N GLY A 22 -24.51 -25.91 -20.83
CA GLY A 22 -24.03 -24.75 -21.58
C GLY A 22 -25.21 -23.90 -22.04
N CYS A 23 -25.15 -22.59 -21.77
CA CYS A 23 -26.12 -21.54 -22.09
C CYS A 23 -27.21 -21.28 -21.05
N ILE A 24 -26.83 -20.75 -19.88
CA ILE A 24 -27.50 -19.53 -19.41
C ILE A 24 -26.74 -18.38 -20.08
N PHE A 25 -27.09 -18.11 -21.33
CA PHE A 25 -26.91 -16.79 -21.91
C PHE A 25 -28.24 -16.09 -21.71
N ASP A 26 -28.14 -15.03 -20.92
CA ASP A 26 -29.15 -14.04 -20.66
C ASP A 26 -29.89 -13.67 -21.95
N THR A 27 -31.20 -13.58 -21.86
CA THR A 27 -32.04 -13.07 -22.93
C THR A 27 -31.51 -11.69 -23.29
N GLY A 28 -30.89 -11.58 -24.47
CA GLY A 28 -30.60 -10.30 -25.08
C GLY A 28 -31.92 -9.58 -25.33
N GLU A 29 -32.39 -8.84 -24.33
CA GLU A 29 -33.24 -7.71 -24.54
C GLU A 29 -32.35 -6.70 -25.26
N GLU A 30 -32.68 -6.48 -26.53
CA GLU A 30 -32.09 -5.44 -27.35
C GLU A 30 -32.45 -4.10 -26.70
N ILE A 31 -31.63 -3.66 -25.73
CA ILE A 31 -31.71 -2.30 -25.21
C ILE A 31 -31.26 -1.42 -26.35
N THR A 32 -32.24 -0.85 -27.06
CA THR A 32 -32.06 0.37 -27.80
C THR A 32 -31.51 1.39 -26.82
N VAL A 33 -30.20 1.67 -26.90
CA VAL A 33 -29.58 2.78 -26.18
C VAL A 33 -30.12 4.05 -26.82
N ASP A 34 -31.31 4.45 -26.40
CA ASP A 34 -31.70 5.85 -26.45
C ASP A 34 -30.71 6.60 -25.56
N GLY A 35 -30.20 7.72 -26.06
CA GLY A 35 -29.13 8.52 -25.44
C GLY A 35 -29.61 9.21 -24.16
N GLY A 36 -29.91 8.42 -23.14
CA GLY A 36 -30.24 8.85 -21.80
C GLY A 36 -29.07 8.51 -20.87
N ASP A 37 -28.46 9.56 -20.34
CA ASP A 37 -27.47 9.52 -19.27
C ASP A 37 -28.12 8.92 -18.01
N THR A 38 -28.20 7.58 -17.93
CA THR A 38 -28.57 6.88 -16.69
C THR A 38 -27.39 6.99 -15.74
N LEU A 39 -27.41 8.04 -14.93
CA LEU A 39 -26.59 8.13 -13.73
C LEU A 39 -26.87 6.87 -12.89
N GLU A 40 -25.88 6.01 -12.71
CA GLU A 40 -26.00 4.93 -11.74
C GLU A 40 -26.37 5.55 -10.38
N PRO A 41 -27.30 4.94 -9.62
CA PRO A 41 -27.70 5.48 -8.34
C PRO A 41 -26.49 5.62 -7.44
N ASP A 42 -26.26 6.84 -6.94
CA ASP A 42 -25.23 7.15 -5.95
C ASP A 42 -25.49 6.28 -4.71
N VAL A 43 -24.74 5.19 -4.58
CA VAL A 43 -24.83 4.30 -3.42
C VAL A 43 -24.22 5.07 -2.27
N ASP A 44 -25.07 5.53 -1.34
CA ASP A 44 -24.65 6.10 -0.06
C ASP A 44 -23.96 5.02 0.78
N VAL A 45 -22.69 4.78 0.47
CA VAL A 45 -21.76 4.05 1.33
C VAL A 45 -21.49 4.98 2.50
N GLY A 46 -22.18 4.71 3.62
CA GLY A 46 -21.92 5.40 4.88
C GLY A 46 -20.44 5.38 5.28
N PRO A 47 -20.05 6.13 6.33
CA PRO A 47 -18.65 6.32 6.69
C PRO A 47 -17.89 4.99 6.80
N VAL A 48 -16.79 4.87 6.06
CA VAL A 48 -15.88 3.74 6.18
C VAL A 48 -15.09 3.90 7.47
N GLU A 49 -15.22 2.93 8.38
CA GLU A 49 -14.40 2.87 9.58
C GLU A 49 -12.96 2.50 9.19
N VAL A 50 -12.01 3.39 9.51
CA VAL A 50 -10.58 3.14 9.32
C VAL A 50 -10.02 2.65 10.64
N VAL A 51 -9.54 1.41 10.67
CA VAL A 51 -8.90 0.83 11.86
C VAL A 51 -7.56 1.52 12.08
N THR A 52 -7.39 2.14 13.25
CA THR A 52 -6.14 2.76 13.67
C THR A 52 -5.63 2.15 14.96
N THR A 53 -4.33 2.07 15.11
CA THR A 53 -3.64 1.74 16.35
C THR A 53 -3.01 2.99 16.93
N ASP A 54 -3.32 3.28 18.19
CA ASP A 54 -2.76 4.41 18.92
C ASP A 54 -1.23 4.33 18.96
N GLY A 55 -0.56 5.45 18.71
CA GLY A 55 0.91 5.51 18.71
C GLY A 55 1.58 5.04 17.41
N CYS A 56 0.81 4.53 16.43
CA CYS A 56 1.30 4.18 15.10
C CYS A 56 0.98 5.23 14.04
N GLU A 57 1.66 5.13 12.91
CA GLU A 57 1.48 5.98 11.73
C GLU A 57 0.17 5.68 10.99
N ASN A 58 -0.21 4.40 10.94
CA ASN A 58 -1.46 3.85 10.38
C ASN A 58 -1.62 3.84 8.85
N MET A 59 -0.71 4.39 8.04
CA MET A 59 -0.72 4.16 6.58
C MET A 59 -0.02 2.86 6.18
N ASN A 60 1.05 2.48 6.88
CA ASN A 60 1.76 1.22 6.57
C ASN A 60 1.26 0.08 7.47
N PRO A 61 0.67 -0.99 6.92
CA PRO A 61 0.15 -2.10 7.72
C PRO A 61 1.25 -3.05 8.24
N LEU A 62 2.49 -2.91 7.77
CA LEU A 62 3.59 -3.82 8.12
C LEU A 62 4.34 -3.37 9.37
N HIS A 63 4.52 -2.06 9.55
CA HIS A 63 5.31 -1.50 10.64
C HIS A 63 4.68 -0.23 11.20
N CYS A 64 4.52 -0.19 12.52
CA CYS A 64 3.89 0.92 13.25
C CYS A 64 4.51 2.30 12.95
N MET A 65 5.84 2.38 12.77
CA MET A 65 6.54 3.64 12.50
C MET A 65 6.57 4.05 11.02
N LEU A 66 6.15 3.19 10.09
CA LEU A 66 6.25 3.46 8.67
C LEU A 66 4.93 4.01 8.11
N PRO A 67 4.97 4.86 7.06
CA PRO A 67 6.14 5.53 6.51
C PRO A 67 6.84 6.45 7.53
N PHE A 68 8.16 6.53 7.43
CA PHE A 68 8.99 7.38 8.28
C PHE A 68 9.83 8.33 7.43
N PRO A 69 10.01 9.60 7.81
CA PRO A 69 9.31 10.29 8.90
C PRO A 69 7.83 10.54 8.56
N SER A 70 7.00 10.77 9.58
CA SER A 70 5.58 11.11 9.41
C SER A 70 5.12 12.16 10.41
N ASN A 71 4.24 13.06 9.95
CA ASN A 71 3.61 14.08 10.80
C ASN A 71 2.73 13.48 11.91
N ALA A 72 2.35 12.19 11.81
CA ALA A 72 1.67 11.47 12.89
C ALA A 72 2.46 11.50 14.21
N PHE A 73 3.79 11.66 14.12
CA PHE A 73 4.70 11.73 15.26
C PHE A 73 5.15 13.14 15.60
N LEU A 74 4.47 14.17 15.09
CA LEU A 74 4.73 15.57 15.43
C LEU A 74 3.56 16.15 16.22
N THR A 75 3.90 17.06 17.13
CA THR A 75 2.92 17.93 17.79
C THR A 75 3.37 19.38 17.67
N ALA A 76 2.43 20.31 17.65
CA ALA A 76 2.73 21.73 17.57
C ALA A 76 3.47 22.20 18.84
N ASP A 77 4.53 22.98 18.66
CA ASP A 77 5.28 23.59 19.75
C ASP A 77 5.83 24.95 19.30
N ASN A 78 5.29 26.04 19.87
CA ASN A 78 5.66 27.40 19.49
C ASN A 78 7.01 27.86 20.06
N SER A 79 7.65 27.04 20.91
CA SER A 79 8.99 27.33 21.44
C SER A 79 10.10 26.87 20.48
N THR A 80 9.77 26.07 19.46
CA THR A 80 10.71 25.55 18.48
C THR A 80 10.74 26.41 17.20
N THR A 81 11.78 26.25 16.39
CA THR A 81 11.92 27.04 15.15
C THR A 81 10.99 26.54 14.05
N THR A 82 10.74 25.23 13.98
CA THR A 82 9.84 24.66 12.97
C THR A 82 8.36 24.81 13.34
N GLY A 83 8.05 25.15 14.60
CA GLY A 83 6.69 25.15 15.12
C GLY A 83 6.19 23.75 15.52
N TYR A 84 7.04 22.73 15.41
CA TYR A 84 6.75 21.35 15.77
C TYR A 84 7.82 20.77 16.70
N LYS A 85 7.43 19.73 17.43
CA LYS A 85 8.36 18.81 18.08
C LYS A 85 7.97 17.36 17.83
N VAL A 86 8.95 16.47 17.90
CA VAL A 86 8.71 15.03 17.90
C VAL A 86 7.91 14.62 19.14
N ASN A 87 6.94 13.72 18.94
CA ASN A 87 6.03 13.23 19.96
C ASN A 87 5.76 11.73 19.79
N TYR A 88 6.74 10.90 20.17
CA TYR A 88 6.54 9.46 20.24
C TYR A 88 5.80 9.08 21.53
N ALA A 89 4.81 8.21 21.41
CA ALA A 89 4.17 7.55 22.54
C ALA A 89 5.05 6.42 23.08
N SER A 90 4.73 5.90 24.27
CA SER A 90 5.47 4.79 24.89
C SER A 90 5.43 3.49 24.08
N ASN A 91 4.49 3.35 23.15
CA ASN A 91 4.32 2.21 22.27
C ASN A 91 4.66 2.50 20.79
N THR A 92 5.22 3.67 20.46
CA THR A 92 5.55 4.03 19.07
C THR A 92 6.81 3.34 18.57
N LEU A 93 7.87 3.30 19.38
CA LEU A 93 9.15 2.76 18.93
C LEU A 93 9.08 1.23 18.87
N PRO A 94 9.70 0.61 17.84
CA PRO A 94 9.68 -0.83 17.69
C PRO A 94 10.42 -1.53 18.84
N ASP A 95 9.94 -2.71 19.20
CA ASP A 95 10.60 -3.57 20.16
C ASP A 95 12.00 -3.97 19.68
N SER A 96 12.96 -4.06 20.60
CA SER A 96 14.34 -4.42 20.28
C SER A 96 14.57 -5.94 20.14
N GLY A 97 13.51 -6.75 20.29
CA GLY A 97 13.59 -8.20 20.45
C GLY A 97 14.04 -8.68 21.84
N THR A 98 14.66 -7.82 22.64
CA THR A 98 15.09 -8.10 24.03
C THR A 98 14.31 -7.32 25.08
N THR A 99 13.69 -6.21 24.68
CA THR A 99 12.89 -5.34 25.54
C THR A 99 11.62 -5.00 24.80
N SER A 100 10.48 -5.25 25.46
CA SER A 100 9.19 -4.77 25.02
C SER A 100 8.99 -3.33 25.52
N ASN A 101 8.36 -2.48 24.70
CA ASN A 101 8.08 -1.06 25.00
C ASN A 101 9.36 -0.23 25.15
N VAL A 102 10.10 -0.09 24.04
CA VAL A 102 11.25 0.81 23.98
C VAL A 102 10.77 2.26 24.06
N GLU A 103 11.19 2.99 25.10
CA GLU A 103 10.93 4.41 25.22
C GLU A 103 12.24 5.19 25.28
N ILE A 104 12.38 6.19 24.40
CA ILE A 104 13.53 7.10 24.39
C ILE A 104 12.98 8.53 24.48
N SER A 105 12.59 8.93 25.69
CA SER A 105 11.98 10.25 25.96
C SER A 105 12.82 11.42 25.46
N GLY A 106 14.15 11.25 25.39
CA GLY A 106 15.07 12.23 24.82
C GLY A 106 14.88 12.51 23.33
N LEU A 107 14.13 11.70 22.57
CA LEU A 107 13.79 11.99 21.17
C LEU A 107 12.69 13.06 21.05
N ASN A 108 11.79 13.16 22.03
CA ASN A 108 10.67 14.11 22.02
C ASN A 108 11.11 15.57 22.27
N ARG A 109 12.42 15.82 22.37
CA ARG A 109 13.01 17.18 22.42
C ARG A 109 13.39 17.73 21.05
N PHE A 110 13.30 16.91 19.99
CA PHE A 110 13.71 17.34 18.66
C PHE A 110 12.70 18.28 18.01
N ASP A 111 13.22 19.36 17.43
CA ASP A 111 12.50 20.37 16.65
C ASP A 111 12.13 19.82 15.27
N GLY A 112 11.11 18.97 15.25
CA GLY A 112 10.69 18.24 14.06
C GLY A 112 11.68 17.16 13.61
N PHE A 113 11.53 16.74 12.35
CA PHE A 113 12.44 15.79 11.71
C PHE A 113 13.55 16.51 10.96
N SER A 114 14.76 15.95 11.03
CA SER A 114 15.89 16.45 10.25
C SER A 114 15.61 16.28 8.75
N PRO A 115 15.94 17.28 7.90
CA PRO A 115 15.96 17.11 6.44
C PRO A 115 16.89 15.99 5.97
N SER A 116 17.86 15.57 6.79
CA SER A 116 18.77 14.46 6.49
C SER A 116 18.25 13.10 6.94
N THR A 117 17.06 13.04 7.56
CA THR A 117 16.41 11.77 7.89
C THR A 117 16.03 11.05 6.59
N GLN A 118 16.35 9.76 6.51
CA GLN A 118 16.01 8.95 5.35
C GLN A 118 14.50 8.67 5.32
N ILE A 119 13.90 8.79 4.14
CA ILE A 119 12.49 8.47 3.93
C ILE A 119 12.40 6.96 3.76
N MET A 120 11.53 6.30 4.51
CA MET A 120 11.41 4.86 4.59
C MET A 120 9.95 4.42 4.51
N THR A 121 9.69 3.33 3.80
CA THR A 121 8.40 2.63 3.81
C THR A 121 8.65 1.13 3.60
N ALA A 122 7.57 0.34 3.57
CA ALA A 122 7.61 -1.08 3.28
C ALA A 122 6.38 -1.46 2.45
N PHE A 123 6.52 -2.37 1.49
CA PHE A 123 5.39 -2.97 0.78
C PHE A 123 5.24 -4.46 1.12
N THR A 124 4.03 -4.99 0.96
CA THR A 124 3.74 -6.43 1.18
C THR A 124 4.45 -7.34 0.17
N THR A 125 4.94 -6.76 -0.93
CA THR A 125 5.77 -7.40 -1.94
C THR A 125 6.90 -6.46 -2.28
N VAL A 126 8.13 -6.97 -2.28
CA VAL A 126 9.31 -6.17 -2.63
C VAL A 126 9.17 -5.64 -4.06
N PRO A 127 9.25 -4.31 -4.25
CA PRO A 127 9.09 -3.70 -5.56
C PRO A 127 10.28 -4.02 -6.48
N ASN A 128 9.99 -4.18 -7.76
CA ASN A 128 11.04 -4.29 -8.77
C ASN A 128 11.62 -2.89 -9.06
N LEU A 129 12.86 -2.64 -8.64
CA LEU A 129 13.54 -1.36 -8.83
C LEU A 129 14.23 -1.22 -10.21
N THR A 130 13.97 -2.12 -11.17
CA THR A 130 14.53 -1.99 -12.53
C THR A 130 14.08 -0.68 -13.16
N GLY A 131 15.05 0.18 -13.53
CA GLY A 131 14.79 1.48 -14.14
C GLY A 131 14.49 2.62 -13.15
N VAL A 132 14.38 2.31 -11.85
CA VAL A 132 14.32 3.33 -10.78
C VAL A 132 15.73 3.88 -10.54
N ALA A 133 15.84 5.18 -10.30
CA ALA A 133 17.10 5.83 -10.01
C ALA A 133 17.80 5.20 -8.79
N ASN A 134 19.10 4.91 -8.94
CA ASN A 134 19.98 4.45 -7.87
C ASN A 134 21.04 5.52 -7.53
N GLN A 135 21.93 5.23 -6.59
CA GLN A 135 22.96 6.15 -6.11
C GLN A 135 23.91 6.69 -7.20
N HIS A 136 23.98 6.04 -8.37
CA HIS A 136 24.80 6.44 -9.51
C HIS A 136 24.00 7.12 -10.63
N SER A 137 22.67 7.14 -10.55
CA SER A 137 21.78 7.67 -11.58
C SER A 137 20.72 8.64 -11.06
N ILE A 138 20.96 9.28 -9.91
CA ILE A 138 20.01 10.17 -9.20
C ILE A 138 19.33 11.18 -10.15
N ALA A 139 20.08 11.78 -11.09
CA ALA A 139 19.53 12.76 -12.04
C ALA A 139 18.37 12.21 -12.90
N SER A 140 18.30 10.91 -13.15
CA SER A 140 17.18 10.31 -13.91
C SER A 140 15.85 10.39 -13.17
N SER A 141 15.87 10.57 -11.84
CA SER A 141 14.66 10.67 -11.01
C SER A 141 13.83 11.91 -11.28
N LEU A 142 14.42 12.92 -11.93
CA LEU A 142 13.76 14.17 -12.28
C LEU A 142 12.90 14.07 -13.55
N SER A 143 13.02 12.98 -14.31
CA SER A 143 12.21 12.74 -15.50
C SER A 143 10.72 12.69 -15.17
N THR A 144 9.87 13.21 -16.05
CA THR A 144 8.40 13.14 -15.90
C THR A 144 7.89 11.70 -15.89
N GLU A 145 8.57 10.82 -16.62
CA GLU A 145 8.26 9.39 -16.76
C GLU A 145 8.95 8.51 -15.70
N HIS A 146 9.61 9.11 -14.71
CA HIS A 146 10.25 8.32 -13.64
C HIS A 146 9.20 7.65 -12.75
N ALA A 147 9.44 6.39 -12.36
CA ALA A 147 8.48 5.58 -11.62
C ALA A 147 8.20 6.07 -10.18
N THR A 148 9.09 6.91 -9.64
CA THR A 148 8.94 7.54 -8.31
C THR A 148 9.11 9.05 -8.41
N VAL A 149 8.42 9.78 -7.52
CA VAL A 149 8.46 11.24 -7.44
C VAL A 149 8.65 11.65 -5.98
N LEU A 150 9.58 12.58 -5.74
CA LEU A 150 9.65 13.35 -4.51
C LEU A 150 9.34 14.81 -4.86
N LEU A 151 8.40 15.41 -4.16
CA LEU A 151 7.86 16.74 -4.49
C LEU A 151 8.10 17.72 -3.33
N ASN A 152 8.64 18.89 -3.65
CA ASN A 152 8.61 20.02 -2.72
C ASN A 152 7.21 20.64 -2.77
N LEU A 153 6.43 20.53 -1.69
CA LEU A 153 5.05 21.03 -1.68
C LEU A 153 4.93 22.56 -1.68
N ASN A 154 5.99 23.30 -1.35
CA ASN A 154 5.98 24.77 -1.40
C ASN A 154 6.18 25.28 -2.83
N THR A 155 7.05 24.62 -3.61
CA THR A 155 7.42 25.07 -4.97
C THR A 155 6.75 24.26 -6.08
N GLY A 156 6.30 23.04 -5.77
CA GLY A 156 5.82 22.07 -6.76
C GLY A 156 6.94 21.43 -7.61
N GLU A 157 8.21 21.66 -7.25
CA GLU A 157 9.34 21.12 -8.00
C GLU A 157 9.69 19.69 -7.58
N ARG A 158 10.12 18.88 -8.55
CA ARG A 158 10.66 17.54 -8.29
C ARG A 158 12.02 17.65 -7.61
N VAL A 159 12.23 16.85 -6.58
CA VAL A 159 13.50 16.72 -5.86
C VAL A 159 14.25 15.50 -6.39
N ALA A 160 15.54 15.68 -6.67
CA ALA A 160 16.41 14.60 -7.11
C ALA A 160 16.50 13.56 -5.98
N HIS A 161 16.33 12.29 -6.33
CA HIS A 161 16.26 11.21 -5.35
C HIS A 161 16.67 9.86 -5.96
N TRP A 162 16.90 8.88 -5.10
CA TRP A 162 17.11 7.49 -5.48
C TRP A 162 16.49 6.57 -4.44
N ILE A 163 16.23 5.32 -4.85
CA ILE A 163 15.58 4.31 -4.03
C ILE A 163 16.50 3.10 -3.87
N GLU A 164 16.54 2.53 -2.68
CA GLU A 164 17.11 1.22 -2.41
C GLU A 164 16.19 0.38 -1.55
N VAL A 165 16.44 -0.93 -1.58
CA VAL A 165 15.86 -1.91 -0.68
C VAL A 165 16.88 -2.16 0.45
N ASP A 166 16.44 -2.35 1.69
CA ASP A 166 17.35 -2.68 2.79
C ASP A 166 18.00 -4.05 2.59
N ASP A 167 19.24 -4.05 2.08
CA ASP A 167 20.06 -5.24 1.84
C ASP A 167 20.37 -6.05 3.11
N ARG A 168 20.07 -5.53 4.31
CA ARG A 168 20.29 -6.23 5.59
C ARG A 168 19.04 -6.96 6.08
N ALA A 169 17.93 -6.91 5.36
CA ALA A 169 16.71 -7.58 5.77
C ALA A 169 16.91 -9.11 5.87
N THR A 170 16.50 -9.68 6.99
CA THR A 170 16.55 -11.13 7.24
C THR A 170 15.32 -11.86 6.70
N ASN A 171 14.25 -11.12 6.41
CA ASN A 171 13.05 -11.61 5.72
C ASN A 171 12.93 -10.92 4.35
N PRO A 172 13.17 -11.64 3.24
CA PRO A 172 13.17 -11.04 1.89
C PRO A 172 11.77 -10.67 1.39
N SER A 173 10.70 -11.02 2.11
CA SER A 173 9.33 -10.63 1.76
C SER A 173 8.80 -9.46 2.59
N ALA A 174 9.59 -8.92 3.50
CA ALA A 174 9.24 -7.79 4.36
C ALA A 174 10.46 -6.87 4.48
N THR A 175 10.76 -6.17 3.38
CA THR A 175 11.94 -5.31 3.30
C THR A 175 11.53 -3.85 3.29
N ILE A 176 12.31 -3.03 4.00
CA ILE A 176 12.13 -1.58 4.01
C ILE A 176 12.73 -1.02 2.71
N GLU A 177 11.96 -0.20 2.00
CA GLU A 177 12.46 0.65 0.94
C GLU A 177 12.88 2.01 1.50
N VAL A 178 14.01 2.50 1.04
CA VAL A 178 14.61 3.76 1.49
C VAL A 178 14.73 4.71 0.30
N MET A 179 14.10 5.88 0.41
CA MET A 179 14.26 7.00 -0.51
C MET A 179 15.24 8.02 0.07
N ARG A 180 16.20 8.44 -0.76
CA ARG A 180 17.28 9.36 -0.38
C ARG A 180 17.44 10.46 -1.42
N THR A 181 17.83 11.65 -0.97
CA THR A 181 18.10 12.84 -1.81
C THR A 181 19.58 13.13 -1.87
#